data_AF-A0AAJ2ES80-F1
#
_entry.id   AF-A0AAJ2ES80-F1
#
_cell.length_a   1.000
_cell.length_b   1.000
_cell.length_c   1.000
_cell.angle_alpha   90.00
_cell.angle_beta   90.00
_cell.angle_gamma   90.00
#
_symmetry.space_group_name_H-M   'P 1'
#
loop_
_entity.id
_entity.type
_entity.pdbx_description
1 polymer ?
#
loop_
_entity_poly.entity_id
_entity_poly.type
_entity_poly.pdbx_seq_one_letter_code
_entity_poly.pdbx_strand_id
1 'polypeptide(L)'
;MDHDIVHMRLTIWLTIATLCTVIVFAAFPFLDLRISTLFFSGQAGDWVGRSPDFMFWRDVLRHGGEAFAVVTFLIFLGNVLIGTTQQTGWRVWAFIWGNTLACAGLLVNGILKTWLGRARPDGVLEFGGTQTFTPAFQLSNQCFKNCSFSSGEAALIASVVLPVCVLLWPQLTRRGKIVCALVAAFLIIATAAMRMAAGRHFLSDTTMSILFAALTTLILYRRLAIGQHRHVLGVGPVASDVSVLLRQSSSQGLRLLQIMAWKSVKAMRHLRAYVARERRRLSQRRSGMAVE
;
A
#
# COMPACT_ATOMS: atom_id res chain seq x y z
N MET A 1 1.83 -25.07 -15.52
CA MET A 1 0.44 -25.57 -15.71
C MET A 1 -0.37 -25.49 -14.43
N ASP A 2 -0.11 -26.26 -13.37
CA ASP A 2 -0.97 -26.25 -12.17
C ASP A 2 -1.06 -24.89 -11.45
N HIS A 3 0.07 -24.18 -11.37
CA HIS A 3 0.13 -22.84 -10.77
C HIS A 3 -0.70 -21.81 -11.56
N ASP A 4 -0.73 -21.94 -12.89
CA ASP A 4 -1.47 -21.04 -13.77
C ASP A 4 -2.97 -21.26 -13.65
N ILE A 5 -3.41 -22.52 -13.52
CA ILE A 5 -4.83 -22.87 -13.32
C ILE A 5 -5.32 -22.35 -11.98
N VAL A 6 -4.54 -22.55 -10.90
CA VAL A 6 -4.92 -22.05 -9.57
C VAL A 6 -4.97 -20.53 -9.55
N HIS A 7 -3.98 -19.84 -10.13
CA HIS A 7 -3.98 -18.39 -10.24
C HIS A 7 -5.18 -17.87 -11.03
N MET A 8 -5.51 -18.50 -12.15
CA MET A 8 -6.67 -18.16 -12.97
C MET A 8 -7.98 -18.32 -12.18
N ARG A 9 -8.18 -19.47 -11.51
CA ARG A 9 -9.37 -19.72 -10.69
C ARG A 9 -9.50 -18.70 -9.55
N LEU A 10 -8.42 -18.42 -8.83
CA LEU A 10 -8.41 -17.43 -7.76
C LEU A 10 -8.75 -16.03 -8.28
N THR A 11 -8.21 -15.65 -9.44
CA THR A 11 -8.50 -14.36 -10.06
C THR A 11 -9.98 -14.26 -10.43
N ILE A 12 -10.53 -15.27 -11.09
CA ILE A 12 -11.96 -15.31 -11.46
C ILE A 12 -12.85 -15.18 -10.21
N TRP A 13 -12.64 -16.04 -9.20
CA TRP A 13 -13.47 -16.01 -7.99
C TRP A 13 -13.33 -14.72 -7.20
N LEU A 14 -12.12 -14.14 -7.12
CA LEU A 14 -11.91 -12.87 -6.44
C LEU A 14 -12.56 -11.71 -7.20
N THR A 15 -12.49 -11.69 -8.54
CA THR A 15 -13.18 -10.69 -9.36
C THR A 15 -14.69 -10.82 -9.20
N ILE A 16 -15.25 -12.04 -9.23
CA ILE A 16 -16.67 -12.27 -8.97
C ILE A 16 -17.05 -11.77 -7.58
N ALA A 17 -16.31 -12.15 -6.54
CA ALA A 17 -16.55 -11.70 -5.17
C ALA A 17 -16.48 -10.17 -5.05
N THR A 18 -15.56 -9.52 -5.76
CA THR A 18 -15.44 -8.05 -5.79
C THR A 18 -16.66 -7.42 -6.45
N LEU A 19 -17.09 -7.93 -7.61
CA LEU A 19 -18.28 -7.43 -8.30
C LEU A 19 -19.55 -7.64 -7.46
N CYS A 20 -19.70 -8.82 -6.86
CA CYS A 20 -20.79 -9.09 -5.92
C CYS A 20 -20.78 -8.11 -4.74
N THR A 21 -19.62 -7.82 -4.17
CA THR A 21 -19.47 -6.85 -3.07
C THR A 21 -19.89 -5.45 -3.51
N VAL A 22 -19.46 -5.01 -4.70
CA VAL A 22 -19.88 -3.72 -5.28
C VAL A 22 -21.39 -3.67 -5.46
N ILE A 23 -22.00 -4.71 -6.04
CA ILE A 23 -23.45 -4.80 -6.25
C ILE A 23 -24.20 -4.73 -4.92
N VAL A 24 -23.77 -5.49 -3.91
CA VAL A 24 -24.43 -5.53 -2.60
C VAL A 24 -24.40 -4.16 -1.93
N PHE A 25 -23.25 -3.49 -1.89
CA PHE A 25 -23.17 -2.17 -1.24
C PHE A 25 -23.78 -1.03 -2.07
N ALA A 26 -23.86 -1.17 -3.38
CA ALA A 26 -24.59 -0.23 -4.23
C ALA A 26 -26.12 -0.38 -4.09
N ALA A 27 -26.62 -1.62 -4.03
CA ALA A 27 -28.05 -1.91 -3.89
C ALA A 27 -28.57 -1.71 -2.46
N PHE A 28 -27.74 -1.99 -1.46
CA PHE A 28 -28.12 -1.98 -0.03
C PHE A 28 -27.15 -1.11 0.80
N PRO A 29 -27.08 0.22 0.56
CA PRO A 29 -26.12 1.08 1.24
C PRO A 29 -26.39 1.24 2.74
N PHE A 30 -27.61 0.98 3.20
CA PHE A 30 -27.96 0.99 4.63
C PHE A 30 -27.20 -0.05 5.46
N LEU A 31 -26.59 -1.07 4.83
CA LEU A 31 -25.76 -2.06 5.51
C LEU A 31 -24.59 -1.39 6.24
N ASP A 32 -24.02 -0.35 5.64
CA ASP A 32 -22.93 0.41 6.27
C ASP A 32 -23.38 1.04 7.59
N LEU A 33 -24.55 1.68 7.60
CA LEU A 33 -25.13 2.27 8.80
C LEU A 33 -25.47 1.20 9.84
N ARG A 34 -26.15 0.10 9.44
CA ARG A 34 -26.55 -0.98 10.36
C ARG A 34 -25.37 -1.68 11.03
N ILE A 35 -24.25 -1.82 10.33
CA ILE A 35 -23.06 -2.44 10.92
C ILE A 35 -22.34 -1.43 11.81
N SER A 36 -22.30 -0.15 11.44
CA SER A 36 -21.74 0.91 12.28
C SER A 36 -22.52 1.09 13.60
N THR A 37 -23.85 0.90 13.62
CA THR A 37 -24.63 0.98 14.88
C THR A 37 -24.22 -0.05 15.92
N LEU A 38 -23.63 -1.19 15.53
CA LEU A 38 -23.15 -2.21 16.47
C LEU A 38 -21.99 -1.72 17.34
N PHE A 39 -21.29 -0.67 16.89
CA PHE A 39 -20.12 -0.11 17.57
C PHE A 39 -20.38 1.27 18.21
N PHE A 40 -21.57 1.83 18.00
CA PHE A 40 -21.95 3.17 18.45
C PHE A 40 -22.77 3.09 19.74
N SER A 41 -22.39 3.86 20.75
CA SER A 41 -22.99 3.78 22.10
C SER A 41 -24.21 4.71 22.28
N GLY A 42 -24.65 5.41 21.24
CA GLY A 42 -25.85 6.26 21.28
C GLY A 42 -25.59 7.75 21.54
N GLN A 43 -24.36 8.14 21.90
CA GLN A 43 -23.97 9.55 22.05
C GLN A 43 -22.92 9.96 21.02
N ALA A 44 -23.02 11.19 20.51
CA ALA A 44 -22.11 11.70 19.49
C ALA A 44 -20.64 11.56 19.94
N GLY A 45 -19.83 10.89 19.12
CA GLY A 45 -18.42 10.64 19.43
C GLY A 45 -18.15 9.53 20.44
N ASP A 46 -19.17 8.88 21.00
CA ASP A 46 -19.03 7.71 21.85
C ASP A 46 -19.07 6.42 21.02
N TRP A 47 -17.90 5.80 20.89
CA TRP A 47 -17.64 4.63 20.06
C TRP A 47 -16.82 3.61 20.85
N VAL A 48 -17.19 2.34 20.78
CA VAL A 48 -16.54 1.25 21.52
C VAL A 48 -15.02 1.20 21.29
N GLY A 49 -14.58 1.47 20.06
CA GLY A 49 -13.16 1.46 19.67
C GLY A 49 -12.35 2.69 20.09
N ARG A 50 -12.92 3.60 20.89
CA ARG A 50 -12.22 4.75 21.47
C ARG A 50 -11.73 4.50 22.90
N SER A 51 -11.93 3.30 23.46
CA SER A 51 -11.32 2.95 24.75
C SER A 51 -9.78 2.90 24.65
N PRO A 52 -9.05 3.15 25.75
CA PRO A 52 -7.58 3.12 25.75
C PRO A 52 -7.01 1.80 25.24
N ASP A 53 -7.60 0.67 25.62
CA ASP A 53 -7.13 -0.67 25.21
C ASP A 53 -7.30 -0.89 23.71
N PHE A 54 -8.45 -0.52 23.14
CA PHE A 54 -8.67 -0.60 21.69
C PHE A 54 -7.70 0.30 20.93
N MET A 55 -7.47 1.51 21.42
CA MET A 55 -6.53 2.44 20.81
C MET A 55 -5.09 1.93 20.83
N PHE A 56 -4.66 1.31 21.93
CA PHE A 56 -3.34 0.68 22.04
C PHE A 56 -3.16 -0.41 20.99
N TRP A 57 -4.06 -1.40 20.92
CA TRP A 57 -3.95 -2.49 19.95
C TRP A 57 -4.04 -2.02 18.50
N ARG A 58 -4.89 -1.02 18.23
CA ARG A 58 -4.98 -0.36 16.93
C ARG A 58 -3.64 0.29 16.56
N ASP A 59 -3.01 1.03 17.47
CA ASP A 59 -1.72 1.67 17.21
C ASP A 59 -0.59 0.64 17.08
N VAL A 60 -0.62 -0.46 17.82
CA VAL A 60 0.32 -1.58 17.64
C VAL A 60 0.22 -2.14 16.22
N LEU A 61 -0.98 -2.46 15.74
CA LEU A 61 -1.14 -2.98 14.37
C LEU A 61 -0.75 -1.93 13.33
N ARG A 62 -1.16 -0.68 13.50
CA ARG A 62 -0.86 0.41 12.56
C ARG A 62 0.65 0.65 12.46
N HIS A 63 1.31 0.97 13.57
CA HIS A 63 2.75 1.23 13.55
C HIS A 63 3.55 -0.02 13.19
N GLY A 64 3.10 -1.21 13.59
CA GLY A 64 3.70 -2.47 13.17
C GLY A 64 3.65 -2.67 11.66
N GLY A 65 2.48 -2.42 11.04
CA GLY A 65 2.31 -2.47 9.59
C GLY A 65 3.13 -1.41 8.85
N GLU A 66 3.16 -0.17 9.34
CA GLU A 66 3.96 0.93 8.79
C GLU A 66 5.46 0.61 8.87
N ALA A 67 5.94 0.19 10.05
CA ALA A 67 7.33 -0.20 10.24
C ALA A 67 7.72 -1.38 9.35
N PHE A 68 6.86 -2.39 9.22
CA PHE A 68 7.09 -3.52 8.33
C PHE A 68 7.16 -3.10 6.85
N ALA A 69 6.27 -2.19 6.42
CA ALA A 69 6.32 -1.62 5.07
C ALA A 69 7.62 -0.84 4.81
N VAL A 70 8.12 -0.09 5.80
CA VAL A 70 9.41 0.61 5.72
C VAL A 70 10.57 -0.39 5.67
N VAL A 71 10.58 -1.41 6.51
CA VAL A 71 11.63 -2.44 6.52
C VAL A 71 11.68 -3.17 5.18
N THR A 72 10.54 -3.63 4.67
CA THR A 72 10.46 -4.31 3.36
C THR A 72 10.88 -3.40 2.21
N PHE A 73 10.58 -2.10 2.27
CA PHE A 73 11.09 -1.12 1.32
C PHE A 73 12.62 -1.02 1.35
N LEU A 74 13.21 -0.91 2.54
CA LEU A 74 14.65 -0.78 2.70
C LEU A 74 15.38 -2.04 2.21
N ILE A 75 14.82 -3.23 2.48
CA ILE A 75 15.39 -4.48 1.97
C ILE A 75 15.22 -4.59 0.46
N PHE A 76 14.08 -4.20 -0.11
CA PHE A 76 13.88 -4.11 -1.55
C PHE A 76 14.91 -3.18 -2.20
N LEU A 77 15.06 -1.96 -1.66
CA LEU A 77 16.01 -0.97 -2.17
C LEU A 77 17.45 -1.50 -2.07
N GLY A 78 17.81 -2.09 -0.93
CA GLY A 78 19.10 -2.74 -0.73
C GLY A 78 19.36 -3.84 -1.76
N ASN A 79 18.38 -4.71 -2.02
CA ASN A 79 18.47 -5.76 -3.03
C ASN A 79 18.70 -5.22 -4.44
N VAL A 80 17.99 -4.15 -4.81
CA VAL A 80 18.13 -3.52 -6.13
C VAL A 80 19.50 -2.83 -6.29
N LEU A 81 20.00 -2.20 -5.22
CA LEU A 81 21.26 -1.45 -5.25
C LEU A 81 22.50 -2.36 -5.16
N ILE A 82 22.44 -3.43 -4.36
CA ILE A 82 23.57 -4.33 -4.12
C ILE A 82 23.65 -5.46 -5.17
N GLY A 83 22.52 -5.89 -5.73
CA GLY A 83 22.49 -6.87 -6.83
C GLY A 83 22.59 -8.34 -6.38
N THR A 84 23.23 -9.17 -7.20
CA THR A 84 23.12 -10.65 -7.25
C THR A 84 23.67 -11.43 -6.07
N THR A 85 24.21 -10.78 -5.04
CA THR A 85 24.73 -11.46 -3.84
C THR A 85 23.63 -11.87 -2.85
N GLN A 86 22.40 -11.40 -3.08
CA GLN A 86 21.25 -11.63 -2.22
C GLN A 86 20.55 -12.95 -2.55
N GLN A 87 20.25 -13.74 -1.54
CA GLN A 87 19.64 -15.05 -1.68
C GLN A 87 18.15 -14.94 -1.98
N THR A 88 17.40 -14.05 -1.30
CA THR A 88 15.94 -13.92 -1.47
C THR A 88 15.54 -13.26 -2.79
N GLY A 89 16.39 -12.38 -3.32
CA GLY A 89 16.21 -11.67 -4.58
C GLY A 89 15.20 -10.52 -4.52
N TRP A 90 15.40 -9.50 -5.38
CA TRP A 90 14.60 -8.27 -5.37
C TRP A 90 13.10 -8.48 -5.62
N ARG A 91 12.72 -9.51 -6.38
CA ARG A 91 11.32 -9.79 -6.77
C ARG A 91 10.43 -10.09 -5.56
N VAL A 92 10.97 -10.78 -4.54
CA VAL A 92 10.25 -11.14 -3.32
C VAL A 92 9.90 -9.88 -2.52
N TRP A 93 10.87 -8.99 -2.34
CA TRP A 93 10.66 -7.74 -1.61
C TRP A 93 9.83 -6.73 -2.42
N ALA A 94 10.02 -6.69 -3.74
CA ALA A 94 9.16 -5.92 -4.64
C ALA A 94 7.71 -6.38 -4.62
N PHE A 95 7.46 -7.67 -4.36
CA PHE A 95 6.11 -8.19 -4.26
C PHE A 95 5.40 -7.68 -3.01
N ILE A 96 6.05 -7.73 -1.85
CA ILE A 96 5.48 -7.23 -0.59
C ILE A 96 5.33 -5.71 -0.65
N TRP A 97 6.45 -4.99 -0.86
CA TRP A 97 6.44 -3.54 -0.84
C TRP A 97 5.66 -2.93 -2.02
N GLY A 98 5.79 -3.51 -3.22
CA GLY A 98 5.07 -3.05 -4.39
C GLY A 98 3.56 -3.20 -4.25
N ASN A 99 3.09 -4.22 -3.53
CA ASN A 99 1.66 -4.37 -3.23
C ASN A 99 1.18 -3.29 -2.25
N THR A 100 1.96 -3.02 -1.19
CA THR A 100 1.67 -1.92 -0.25
C THR A 100 1.65 -0.57 -0.95
N LEU A 101 2.62 -0.29 -1.84
CA LEU A 101 2.64 0.95 -2.59
C LEU A 101 1.45 1.04 -3.56
N ALA A 102 1.20 0.00 -4.36
CA ALA A 102 0.15 0.02 -5.38
C ALA A 102 -1.26 0.15 -4.78
N CYS A 103 -1.56 -0.64 -3.74
CA CYS A 103 -2.87 -0.64 -3.12
C CYS A 103 -3.01 0.45 -2.06
N ALA A 104 -2.29 0.33 -0.93
CA ALA A 104 -2.48 1.24 0.19
C ALA A 104 -1.99 2.66 -0.13
N GLY A 105 -0.81 2.79 -0.74
CA GLY A 105 -0.23 4.09 -1.09
C GLY A 105 -1.00 4.82 -2.20
N LEU A 106 -1.01 4.25 -3.40
CA LEU A 106 -1.50 4.90 -4.61
C LEU A 106 -3.02 4.79 -4.73
N LEU A 107 -3.57 3.57 -4.79
CA LEU A 107 -5.00 3.38 -5.04
C LEU A 107 -5.85 3.95 -3.90
N VAL A 108 -5.59 3.55 -2.65
CA VAL A 108 -6.45 3.91 -1.52
C VAL A 108 -6.18 5.33 -1.04
N ASN A 109 -4.94 5.66 -0.66
CA ASN A 109 -4.65 6.97 -0.09
C ASN A 109 -4.43 8.05 -1.16
N GLY A 110 -3.83 7.73 -2.31
CA GLY A 110 -3.55 8.70 -3.37
C GLY A 110 -4.76 9.02 -4.25
N ILE A 111 -5.55 8.01 -4.61
CA ILE A 111 -6.69 8.17 -5.54
C ILE A 111 -8.00 8.20 -4.75
N LEU A 112 -8.44 7.09 -4.18
CA LEU A 112 -9.82 6.97 -3.66
C LEU A 112 -10.15 7.99 -2.58
N LYS A 113 -9.25 8.17 -1.60
CA LYS A 113 -9.46 9.15 -0.51
C LYS A 113 -9.46 10.60 -0.98
N THR A 114 -8.78 10.90 -2.08
CA THR A 114 -8.68 12.25 -2.64
C THR A 114 -9.93 12.62 -3.41
N TRP A 115 -10.55 11.65 -4.09
CA TRP A 115 -11.61 11.94 -5.08
C TRP A 115 -13.02 11.62 -4.60
N LEU A 116 -13.24 10.68 -3.67
CA LEU A 116 -14.61 10.27 -3.31
C LEU A 116 -15.31 11.21 -2.33
N GLY A 117 -14.58 11.88 -1.43
CA GLY A 117 -15.14 12.87 -0.50
C GLY A 117 -16.21 12.33 0.47
N ARG A 118 -16.27 11.01 0.69
CA ARG A 118 -17.21 10.35 1.59
C ARG A 118 -16.92 10.68 3.07
N ALA A 119 -17.95 11.15 3.78
CA ALA A 119 -17.98 11.34 5.23
C ALA A 119 -17.63 10.07 6.01
N ARG A 120 -17.05 10.22 7.21
CA ARG A 120 -16.79 9.09 8.13
C ARG A 120 -18.01 8.81 8.99
N PRO A 121 -18.17 7.57 9.53
CA PRO A 121 -19.27 7.25 10.43
C PRO A 121 -19.39 8.24 11.60
N ASP A 122 -18.31 8.60 12.27
CA ASP A 122 -18.33 9.57 13.38
C ASP A 122 -18.65 11.02 12.98
N GLY A 123 -18.77 11.30 11.68
CA GLY A 123 -19.11 12.61 11.14
C GLY A 123 -20.52 12.72 10.58
N VAL A 124 -21.26 11.61 10.39
CA VAL A 124 -22.59 11.64 9.79
C VAL A 124 -23.71 11.88 10.82
N LEU A 125 -24.83 12.46 10.36
CA LEU A 125 -26.00 12.79 11.19
C LEU A 125 -26.51 11.61 12.03
N GLU A 126 -26.51 10.41 11.46
CA GLU A 126 -26.99 9.18 12.10
C GLU A 126 -26.20 8.81 13.37
N PHE A 127 -24.97 9.31 13.51
CA PHE A 127 -24.10 9.06 14.66
C PHE A 127 -23.73 10.35 15.41
N GLY A 128 -24.58 11.37 15.30
CA GLY A 128 -24.44 12.64 16.02
C GLY A 128 -23.44 13.62 15.41
N GLY A 129 -23.04 13.40 14.15
CA GLY A 129 -22.24 14.34 13.38
C GLY A 129 -23.10 15.37 12.62
N THR A 130 -22.50 16.03 11.63
CA THR A 130 -23.14 17.11 10.84
C THR A 130 -23.15 16.85 9.34
N GLN A 131 -22.47 15.80 8.88
CA GLN A 131 -22.36 15.43 7.47
C GLN A 131 -23.48 14.50 7.05
N THR A 132 -23.81 14.48 5.77
CA THR A 132 -24.80 13.55 5.22
C THR A 132 -24.14 12.22 4.89
N PHE A 133 -24.81 11.12 5.22
CA PHE A 133 -24.37 9.79 4.78
C PHE A 133 -24.37 9.72 3.25
N THR A 134 -23.25 9.24 2.69
CA THR A 134 -23.14 8.93 1.27
C THR A 134 -22.87 7.43 1.11
N PRO A 135 -23.61 6.72 0.23
CA PRO A 135 -23.30 5.36 -0.19
C PRO A 135 -21.86 5.16 -0.66
N ALA A 136 -21.38 3.91 -0.61
CA ALA A 136 -20.10 3.55 -1.22
C ALA A 136 -20.12 3.82 -2.74
N PHE A 137 -18.96 4.13 -3.31
CA PHE A 137 -18.75 4.39 -4.75
C PHE A 137 -19.39 5.66 -5.32
N GLN A 138 -20.17 6.40 -4.54
CA GLN A 138 -20.73 7.69 -4.96
C GLN A 138 -19.78 8.83 -4.61
N LEU A 139 -19.61 9.77 -5.55
CA LEU A 139 -18.86 11.01 -5.33
C LEU A 139 -19.62 11.93 -4.38
N SER A 140 -18.89 12.58 -3.47
CA SER A 140 -19.44 13.43 -2.43
C SER A 140 -18.51 14.60 -2.14
N ASN A 141 -19.07 15.66 -1.57
CA ASN A 141 -18.35 16.86 -1.12
C ASN A 141 -18.35 17.00 0.41
N GLN A 142 -18.71 15.92 1.13
CA GLN A 142 -18.85 15.93 2.59
C GLN A 142 -17.50 15.88 3.32
N CYS A 143 -16.42 15.55 2.61
CA CYS A 143 -15.07 15.49 3.17
C CYS A 143 -14.00 15.98 2.18
N PHE A 144 -13.05 16.78 2.67
CA PHE A 144 -11.97 17.36 1.85
C PHE A 144 -10.59 16.73 2.09
N LYS A 145 -10.37 16.08 3.25
CA LYS A 145 -9.11 15.44 3.61
C LYS A 145 -9.36 14.21 4.48
N ASN A 146 -8.56 13.16 4.27
CA ASN A 146 -8.61 11.93 5.06
C ASN A 146 -10.03 11.34 5.11
N CYS A 147 -10.67 11.19 3.96
CA CYS A 147 -12.04 10.71 3.86
C CYS A 147 -12.20 9.22 4.15
N SER A 148 -13.45 8.79 4.34
CA SER A 148 -13.76 7.44 4.82
C SER A 148 -13.44 6.38 3.77
N PHE A 149 -13.89 6.58 2.53
CA PHE A 149 -13.67 5.61 1.46
C PHE A 149 -12.31 5.86 0.80
N SER A 150 -11.39 4.90 0.73
CA SER A 150 -11.40 3.56 1.35
C SER A 150 -10.48 3.51 2.59
N SER A 151 -10.48 2.40 3.32
CA SER A 151 -9.71 2.27 4.56
C SER A 151 -8.21 2.02 4.34
N GLY A 152 -7.41 3.08 4.47
CA GLY A 152 -5.95 3.01 4.30
C GLY A 152 -5.23 2.01 5.23
N GLU A 153 -5.65 1.89 6.49
CA GLU A 153 -5.05 0.95 7.44
C GLU A 153 -5.43 -0.51 7.12
N ALA A 154 -6.68 -0.77 6.76
CA ALA A 154 -7.09 -2.11 6.32
C ALA A 154 -6.36 -2.51 5.03
N ALA A 155 -6.23 -1.57 4.08
CA ALA A 155 -5.46 -1.76 2.85
C ALA A 155 -3.98 -2.06 3.14
N LEU A 156 -3.35 -1.31 4.07
CA LEU A 156 -1.95 -1.51 4.46
C LEU A 156 -1.72 -2.92 5.02
N ILE A 157 -2.51 -3.33 6.02
CA ILE A 157 -2.36 -4.63 6.67
C ILE A 157 -2.64 -5.76 5.67
N ALA A 158 -3.74 -5.68 4.90
CA ALA A 158 -4.02 -6.68 3.87
C ALA A 158 -2.93 -6.74 2.80
N SER A 159 -2.37 -5.59 2.41
CA SER A 159 -1.32 -5.53 1.38
C SER A 159 0.01 -6.10 1.83
N VAL A 160 0.28 -6.13 3.13
CA VAL A 160 1.46 -6.76 3.71
C VAL A 160 1.22 -8.25 3.95
N VAL A 161 0.12 -8.57 4.63
CA VAL A 161 -0.17 -9.94 5.11
C VAL A 161 -0.37 -10.90 3.94
N LEU A 162 -1.14 -10.52 2.91
CA LEU A 162 -1.46 -11.42 1.80
C LEU A 162 -0.21 -11.86 1.01
N PRO A 163 0.69 -10.97 0.54
CA PRO A 163 1.95 -11.38 -0.08
C PRO A 163 2.82 -12.26 0.81
N VAL A 164 2.94 -11.93 2.11
CA VAL A 164 3.73 -12.73 3.06
C VAL A 164 3.17 -14.15 3.17
N CYS A 165 1.85 -14.31 3.31
CA CYS A 165 1.21 -15.61 3.31
C CYS A 165 1.47 -16.41 2.04
N VAL A 166 1.40 -15.76 0.86
CA VAL A 166 1.67 -16.40 -0.43
C VAL A 166 3.12 -16.88 -0.54
N LEU A 167 4.07 -16.11 -0.01
CA LEU A 167 5.49 -16.44 -0.04
C LEU A 167 5.83 -17.58 0.93
N LEU A 168 5.24 -17.60 2.13
CA LEU A 168 5.45 -18.67 3.11
C LEU A 168 4.76 -19.98 2.73
N TRP A 169 3.67 -19.92 1.95
CA TRP A 169 2.80 -21.07 1.65
C TRP A 169 3.50 -22.37 1.23
N PRO A 170 4.53 -22.37 0.36
CA PRO A 170 5.18 -23.60 -0.09
C PRO A 170 5.99 -24.32 1.00
N GLN A 171 6.44 -23.59 2.02
CA GLN A 171 7.31 -24.11 3.09
C GLN A 171 6.52 -24.62 4.30
N LEU A 172 5.21 -24.36 4.33
CA LEU A 172 4.35 -24.71 5.45
C LEU A 172 3.80 -26.13 5.32
N THR A 173 3.80 -26.85 6.44
CA THR A 173 3.05 -28.11 6.59
C THR A 173 1.54 -27.87 6.48
N ARG A 174 0.73 -28.92 6.37
CA ARG A 174 -0.75 -28.79 6.34
C ARG A 174 -1.28 -28.00 7.55
N ARG A 175 -0.77 -28.28 8.75
CA ARG A 175 -1.09 -27.54 9.97
C ARG A 175 -0.59 -26.09 9.89
N GLY A 176 0.63 -25.89 9.41
CA GLY A 176 1.20 -24.55 9.22
C GLY A 176 0.39 -23.67 8.27
N LYS A 177 -0.16 -24.23 7.18
CA LYS A 177 -1.04 -23.51 6.24
C LYS A 177 -2.33 -23.04 6.90
N ILE A 178 -2.94 -23.86 7.75
CA ILE A 178 -4.14 -23.50 8.52
C ILE A 178 -3.81 -22.36 9.49
N VAL A 179 -2.74 -22.50 10.28
CA VAL A 179 -2.32 -21.46 11.22
C VAL A 179 -2.01 -20.15 10.49
N CYS A 180 -1.28 -20.21 9.39
CA CYS A 180 -0.99 -19.04 8.57
C CYS A 180 -2.26 -18.35 8.05
N ALA A 181 -3.24 -19.11 7.55
CA ALA A 181 -4.51 -18.57 7.10
C ALA A 181 -5.32 -17.94 8.24
N LEU A 182 -5.37 -18.58 9.42
CA LEU A 182 -6.08 -18.05 10.59
C LEU A 182 -5.44 -16.77 11.12
N VAL A 183 -4.12 -16.72 11.23
CA VAL A 183 -3.39 -15.52 11.65
C VAL A 183 -3.60 -14.39 10.64
N ALA A 184 -3.53 -14.69 9.34
CA ALA A 184 -3.77 -13.70 8.30
C ALA A 184 -5.19 -13.13 8.37
N ALA A 185 -6.19 -14.00 8.47
CA ALA A 185 -7.58 -13.62 8.63
C ALA A 185 -7.79 -12.78 9.90
N PHE A 186 -7.21 -13.20 11.03
CA PHE A 186 -7.29 -12.46 12.27
C PHE A 186 -6.71 -11.05 12.14
N LEU A 187 -5.49 -10.88 11.63
CA LEU A 187 -4.85 -9.56 11.50
C LEU A 187 -5.67 -8.63 10.60
N ILE A 188 -6.17 -9.14 9.47
CA ILE A 188 -6.95 -8.36 8.51
C ILE A 188 -8.32 -7.98 9.10
N ILE A 189 -9.06 -8.95 9.64
CA ILE A 189 -10.41 -8.75 10.19
C ILE A 189 -10.36 -7.90 11.46
N ALA A 190 -9.40 -8.15 12.37
CA ALA A 190 -9.23 -7.36 13.58
C ALA A 190 -8.92 -5.89 13.23
N THR A 191 -8.05 -5.65 12.24
CA THR A 191 -7.80 -4.28 11.77
C THR A 191 -9.07 -3.63 11.24
N ALA A 192 -9.80 -4.30 10.34
CA ALA A 192 -11.06 -3.79 9.81
C ALA A 192 -12.09 -3.50 10.91
N ALA A 193 -12.24 -4.43 11.87
CA ALA A 193 -13.13 -4.29 13.01
C ALA A 193 -12.75 -3.10 13.90
N MET A 194 -11.46 -2.92 14.23
CA MET A 194 -11.00 -1.77 15.02
C MET A 194 -11.24 -0.43 14.29
N ARG A 195 -11.16 -0.40 12.96
CA ARG A 195 -11.47 0.80 12.17
C ARG A 195 -12.96 1.17 12.20
N MET A 196 -13.83 0.17 12.16
CA MET A 196 -15.28 0.35 12.31
C MET A 196 -15.63 0.72 13.75
N ALA A 197 -15.03 0.03 14.72
CA ALA A 197 -15.23 0.26 16.14
C ALA A 197 -14.84 1.68 16.57
N ALA A 198 -13.82 2.28 15.94
CA ALA A 198 -13.42 3.66 16.20
C ALA A 198 -14.31 4.71 15.50
N GLY A 199 -15.33 4.29 14.75
CA GLY A 199 -16.20 5.18 13.96
C GLY A 199 -15.53 5.81 12.74
N ARG A 200 -14.42 5.24 12.27
CA ARG A 200 -13.56 5.87 11.25
C ARG A 200 -13.83 5.40 9.83
N HIS A 201 -14.46 4.23 9.67
CA HIS A 201 -14.75 3.61 8.38
C HIS A 201 -16.04 2.76 8.45
N PHE A 202 -16.77 2.72 7.34
CA PHE A 202 -17.89 1.80 7.15
C PHE A 202 -17.41 0.39 6.75
N LEU A 203 -18.32 -0.58 6.75
CA LEU A 203 -18.01 -1.96 6.35
C LEU A 203 -17.57 -2.06 4.88
N SER A 204 -18.24 -1.33 3.98
CA SER A 204 -17.85 -1.27 2.57
C SER A 204 -16.43 -0.71 2.38
N ASP A 205 -16.04 0.31 3.16
CA ASP A 205 -14.71 0.92 3.08
C ASP A 205 -13.61 -0.11 3.40
N THR A 206 -13.78 -0.91 4.45
CA THR A 206 -12.78 -1.90 4.87
C THR A 206 -12.78 -3.13 3.97
N THR A 207 -13.97 -3.61 3.59
CA THR A 207 -14.13 -4.77 2.70
C THR A 207 -13.50 -4.50 1.33
N MET A 208 -13.77 -3.33 0.74
CA MET A 208 -13.19 -2.97 -0.56
C MET A 208 -11.66 -2.81 -0.48
N SER A 209 -11.12 -2.25 0.61
CA SER A 209 -9.67 -2.17 0.82
C SER A 209 -8.99 -3.56 0.84
N ILE A 210 -9.62 -4.54 1.47
CA ILE A 210 -9.11 -5.93 1.52
C ILE A 210 -9.16 -6.56 0.12
N LEU A 211 -10.28 -6.39 -0.60
CA LEU A 211 -10.45 -6.91 -1.96
C LEU A 211 -9.46 -6.28 -2.94
N PHE A 212 -9.24 -4.96 -2.86
CA PHE A 212 -8.23 -4.27 -3.65
C PHE A 212 -6.84 -4.81 -3.37
N ALA A 213 -6.46 -4.99 -2.09
CA ALA A 213 -5.17 -5.55 -1.73
C ALA A 213 -5.00 -6.98 -2.25
N ALA A 214 -6.05 -7.80 -2.23
CA ALA A 214 -6.02 -9.15 -2.78
C ALA A 214 -5.89 -9.16 -4.31
N LEU A 215 -6.61 -8.28 -5.01
CA LEU A 215 -6.53 -8.15 -6.47
C LEU A 215 -5.14 -7.68 -6.91
N THR A 216 -4.59 -6.65 -6.26
CA THR A 216 -3.23 -6.18 -6.54
C THR A 216 -2.19 -7.25 -6.24
N THR A 217 -2.40 -8.06 -5.19
CA THR A 217 -1.55 -9.23 -4.89
C THR A 217 -1.55 -10.23 -6.05
N LEU A 218 -2.71 -10.60 -6.59
CA LEU A 218 -2.78 -11.54 -7.73
C LEU A 218 -2.16 -10.97 -9.01
N ILE A 219 -2.34 -9.67 -9.26
CA ILE A 219 -1.73 -8.99 -10.41
C ILE A 219 -0.21 -9.02 -10.29
N LEU A 220 0.32 -8.61 -9.13
CA LEU A 220 1.77 -8.57 -8.89
C LEU A 220 2.39 -9.96 -8.84
N TYR A 221 1.67 -10.95 -8.31
CA TYR A 221 2.12 -12.35 -8.32
C TYR A 221 2.46 -12.81 -9.74
N ARG A 222 1.60 -12.49 -10.72
CA ARG A 222 1.82 -12.82 -12.13
C ARG A 222 2.90 -11.94 -12.77
N ARG A 223 2.86 -10.62 -12.52
CA ARG A 223 3.82 -9.66 -13.12
C ARG A 223 5.27 -9.91 -12.66
N LEU A 224 5.47 -10.32 -11.42
CA LEU A 224 6.79 -10.58 -10.85
C LEU A 224 7.20 -12.07 -10.93
N ALA A 225 6.40 -12.91 -11.60
CA ALA A 225 6.64 -14.35 -11.72
C ALA A 225 6.95 -15.03 -10.38
N ILE A 226 6.18 -14.69 -9.34
CA ILE A 226 6.45 -15.11 -7.95
C ILE A 226 6.34 -16.62 -7.78
N GLY A 227 5.57 -17.31 -8.62
CA GLY A 227 5.52 -18.77 -8.65
C GLY A 227 6.89 -19.44 -8.78
N GLN A 228 7.86 -18.80 -9.46
CA GLN A 228 9.22 -19.32 -9.65
C GLN A 228 10.18 -18.94 -8.50
N HIS A 229 9.85 -17.90 -7.72
CA HIS A 229 10.79 -17.27 -6.76
C HIS A 229 10.36 -17.40 -5.29
N ARG A 230 9.11 -17.81 -5.02
CA ARG A 230 8.57 -17.89 -3.66
C ARG A 230 9.23 -18.93 -2.76
N HIS A 231 9.94 -19.90 -3.32
CA HIS A 231 10.61 -20.95 -2.54
C HIS A 231 11.80 -20.43 -1.73
N VAL A 232 12.29 -19.23 -2.03
CA VAL A 232 13.55 -18.71 -1.51
C VAL A 232 13.38 -17.89 -0.22
N LEU A 233 12.15 -17.54 0.16
CA LEU A 233 11.90 -16.76 1.38
C LEU A 233 12.00 -17.66 2.62
N GLY A 234 13.16 -17.69 3.30
CA GLY A 234 13.34 -18.39 4.57
C GLY A 234 14.11 -17.54 5.58
N VAL A 235 14.09 -17.93 6.87
CA VAL A 235 14.77 -17.17 7.93
C VAL A 235 16.27 -17.03 7.67
N GLY A 236 16.93 -18.11 7.22
CA GLY A 236 18.36 -18.10 6.87
C GLY A 236 18.70 -17.14 5.73
N PRO A 237 18.07 -17.27 4.54
CA PRO A 237 18.26 -16.34 3.42
C PRO A 237 18.00 -14.88 3.79
N VAL A 238 16.92 -14.60 4.52
CA VAL A 238 16.60 -13.22 4.97
C VAL A 238 17.67 -12.69 5.92
N ALA A 239 18.13 -13.48 6.90
CA ALA A 239 19.16 -13.06 7.84
C ALA A 239 20.51 -12.82 7.14
N SER A 240 20.87 -13.69 6.19
CA SER A 240 22.06 -13.52 5.34
C SER A 240 21.99 -12.21 4.56
N ASP A 241 20.88 -11.98 3.87
CA ASP A 241 20.65 -10.79 3.06
C ASP A 241 20.76 -9.52 3.91
N VAL A 242 20.08 -9.48 5.06
CA VAL A 242 20.17 -8.36 6.01
C VAL A 242 21.60 -8.13 6.49
N SER A 243 22.35 -9.19 6.81
CA SER A 243 23.74 -9.06 7.25
C SER A 243 24.65 -8.47 6.16
N VAL A 244 24.44 -8.86 4.90
CA VAL A 244 25.16 -8.32 3.74
C VAL A 244 24.80 -6.85 3.52
N LEU A 245 23.51 -6.51 3.61
CA LEU A 245 23.02 -5.13 3.50
C LEU A 245 23.67 -4.24 4.56
N LEU A 246 23.70 -4.68 5.83
CA LEU A 246 24.32 -3.93 6.93
C LEU A 246 25.82 -3.72 6.69
N ARG A 247 26.56 -4.77 6.30
CA ARG A 247 28.01 -4.69 6.05
C ARG A 247 28.37 -3.79 4.87
N GLN A 248 27.55 -3.78 3.81
CA GLN A 248 27.83 -3.03 2.58
C GLN A 248 27.18 -1.63 2.54
N SER A 249 26.33 -1.29 3.50
CA SER A 249 25.62 0.00 3.56
C SER A 249 26.56 1.21 3.53
N SER A 250 27.69 1.16 4.25
CA SER A 250 28.65 2.26 4.35
C SER A 250 29.41 2.53 3.05
N SER A 251 29.72 1.49 2.27
CA SER A 251 30.49 1.62 1.03
C SER A 251 29.62 1.99 -0.18
N GLN A 252 28.37 1.50 -0.21
CA GLN A 252 27.38 1.81 -1.25
C GLN A 252 26.83 3.23 -1.12
N GLY A 253 26.62 3.74 0.10
CA GLY A 253 26.22 5.12 0.34
C GLY A 253 27.23 6.11 -0.26
N LEU A 254 28.53 5.84 -0.11
CA LEU A 254 29.60 6.62 -0.72
C LEU A 254 29.57 6.55 -2.26
N ARG A 255 29.36 5.36 -2.84
CA ARG A 255 29.26 5.20 -4.31
C ARG A 255 28.06 5.94 -4.90
N LEU A 256 26.90 5.91 -4.24
CA LEU A 256 25.73 6.66 -4.68
C LEU A 256 25.96 8.18 -4.64
N LEU A 257 26.60 8.68 -3.58
CA LEU A 257 27.02 10.08 -3.49
C LEU A 257 28.00 10.45 -4.62
N GLN A 258 28.97 9.59 -4.93
CA GLN A 258 29.90 9.81 -6.04
C GLN A 258 29.19 9.84 -7.40
N ILE A 259 28.24 8.92 -7.65
CA ILE A 259 27.46 8.89 -8.89
C ILE A 259 26.58 10.14 -9.01
N MET A 260 25.90 10.54 -7.94
CA MET A 260 25.08 11.75 -7.92
C MET A 260 25.94 12.99 -8.16
N ALA A 261 27.08 13.11 -7.46
CA ALA A 261 28.03 14.21 -7.67
C ALA A 261 28.53 14.26 -9.13
N TRP A 262 28.89 13.11 -9.71
CA TRP A 262 29.33 13.04 -11.10
C TRP A 262 28.23 13.45 -12.09
N LYS A 263 26.99 12.98 -11.89
CA LYS A 263 25.84 13.38 -12.72
C LYS A 263 25.55 14.88 -12.60
N SER A 264 25.61 15.44 -11.40
CA SER A 264 25.43 16.88 -11.16
C SER A 264 26.53 17.72 -11.82
N VAL A 265 27.79 17.28 -11.75
CA VAL A 265 28.92 17.93 -12.46
C VAL A 265 28.71 17.86 -13.97
N LYS A 266 28.27 16.71 -14.51
CA LYS A 266 27.99 16.55 -15.93
C LYS A 266 26.84 17.48 -16.37
N ALA A 267 25.75 17.54 -15.62
CA ALA A 267 24.63 18.44 -15.88
C ALA A 267 25.05 19.92 -15.87
N MET A 268 25.86 20.34 -14.88
CA MET A 268 26.42 21.70 -14.83
C MET A 268 27.31 22.02 -16.03
N ARG A 269 28.13 21.08 -16.50
CA ARG A 269 28.95 21.26 -17.72
C ARG A 269 28.07 21.45 -18.96
N HIS A 270 27.01 20.66 -19.11
CA HIS A 270 26.05 20.82 -20.20
C HIS A 270 25.34 22.16 -20.14
N LEU A 271 24.90 22.60 -18.96
CA LEU A 271 24.23 23.88 -18.76
C LEU A 271 25.16 25.06 -19.09
N ARG A 272 26.42 25.03 -18.61
CA ARG A 272 27.42 26.06 -18.96
C ARG A 272 27.69 26.12 -20.46
N ALA A 273 27.81 24.97 -21.12
CA ALA A 273 28.01 24.89 -22.56
C ALA A 273 26.80 25.39 -23.37
N TYR A 274 25.58 25.20 -22.84
CA TYR A 274 24.36 25.75 -23.42
C TYR A 274 24.31 27.27 -23.28
N VAL A 275 24.52 27.80 -22.07
CA VAL A 275 24.54 29.24 -21.79
C VAL A 275 25.62 29.96 -22.59
N ALA A 276 26.82 29.37 -22.73
CA ALA A 276 27.89 29.96 -23.54
C ALA A 276 27.53 30.03 -25.04
N ARG A 277 26.85 29.01 -25.57
CA ARG A 277 26.34 29.02 -26.96
C ARG A 277 25.26 30.07 -27.16
N GLU A 278 24.34 30.20 -26.20
CA GLU A 278 23.26 31.16 -26.29
C GLU A 278 23.76 32.61 -26.16
N ARG A 279 24.74 32.86 -25.29
CA ARG A 279 25.43 34.16 -25.22
C ARG A 279 26.12 34.52 -26.53
N ARG A 280 26.78 33.57 -27.20
CA ARG A 280 27.41 33.80 -28.52
C ARG A 280 26.39 34.12 -29.61
N ARG A 281 25.24 33.42 -29.61
CA ARG A 281 24.12 33.72 -30.53
C ARG A 281 23.55 35.11 -30.31
N LEU A 282 23.34 35.50 -29.05
CA LEU A 282 22.85 36.82 -28.70
C LEU A 282 23.85 37.94 -29.04
N SER A 283 25.16 37.70 -28.83
CA SER A 283 26.18 38.67 -29.24
C SER A 283 26.28 38.82 -30.76
N GLN A 284 26.19 37.73 -31.52
CA GLN A 284 26.17 37.77 -32.99
C GLN A 284 24.93 38.49 -33.53
N ARG A 285 23.76 38.28 -32.92
CA ARG A 285 22.54 39.05 -33.25
C ARG A 285 22.70 40.54 -32.96
N ARG A 286 23.32 40.90 -31.83
CA ARG A 286 23.58 42.32 -31.49
C ARG A 286 24.61 42.98 -32.39
N SER A 287 25.66 42.28 -32.81
CA SER A 287 26.65 42.81 -33.76
C SER A 287 26.10 42.92 -35.18
N GLY A 288 25.17 42.05 -35.58
CA GLY A 288 24.51 42.13 -36.88
C GLY A 288 23.55 43.31 -37.02
N MET A 289 22.92 43.76 -35.92
CA MET A 289 22.04 44.94 -35.90
C MET A 289 22.76 46.29 -35.73
N ALA A 290 24.08 46.30 -35.54
CA ALA A 290 24.87 47.53 -35.38
C ALA A 290 25.64 47.91 -36.66
N VAL A 291 25.49 47.13 -37.73
CA VAL A 291 26.15 47.32 -39.04
C VAL A 291 25.13 47.66 -40.15
N GLU A 292 23.85 47.80 -39.80
CA GLU A 292 22.80 48.44 -40.61
C GLU A 292 22.47 49.81 -40.04
#